data_AF-A0A6L5G1B3-F1
#
_entry.id   AF-A0A6L5G1B3-F1
#
_cell.length_a   1.000
_cell.length_b   1.000
_cell.length_c   1.000
_cell.angle_alpha   90.00
_cell.angle_beta   90.00
_cell.angle_gamma   90.00
#
_symmetry.space_group_name_H-M   'P 1'
#
loop_
_entity.id
_entity.type
_entity.pdbx_description
1 polymer ?
#
loop_
_entity_poly.entity_id
_entity_poly.type
_entity_poly.pdbx_seq_one_letter_code
_entity_poly.pdbx_strand_id
1 'polypeptide(L)'
;MNGSVPEWGALQDAIAGEVVLPASPDYDPHDTAFVHRDELFLLKQAVVIAPDTGTTGREPARRWLTKSWETTRRWGSEGVYPNFPDPDLEDWGHACYGANYDRLVQVKAKYDPDNFFRFEQSIPGEESLVVA
;
A
#
# COMPACT_ATOMS: atom_id res chain seq x y z
N MET A 1 3.48 -23.72 -30.70
CA MET A 1 3.32 -22.54 -29.84
C MET A 1 4.64 -22.31 -29.13
N ASN A 2 5.45 -21.39 -29.63
CA ASN A 2 6.71 -20.99 -28.99
C ASN A 2 6.35 -20.07 -27.82
N GLY A 3 6.17 -20.62 -26.63
CA GLY A 3 6.06 -19.82 -25.42
C GLY A 3 7.45 -19.39 -25.00
N SER A 4 7.79 -18.12 -25.18
CA SER A 4 9.00 -17.54 -24.58
C SER A 4 8.92 -17.71 -23.06
N VAL A 5 9.96 -18.27 -22.46
CA VAL A 5 10.09 -18.40 -21.01
C VAL A 5 10.07 -16.98 -20.41
N PRO A 6 9.26 -16.70 -19.37
CA PRO A 6 9.28 -15.40 -18.73
C PRO A 6 10.67 -15.08 -18.16
N GLU A 7 11.13 -13.84 -18.32
CA GLU A 7 12.42 -13.38 -17.80
C GLU A 7 12.35 -13.18 -16.28
N TRP A 8 12.35 -14.28 -15.53
CA TRP A 8 12.24 -14.28 -14.07
C TRP A 8 13.36 -13.50 -13.37
N GLY A 9 14.56 -13.45 -13.97
CA GLY A 9 15.68 -12.65 -13.44
C GLY A 9 15.38 -11.16 -13.47
N ALA A 10 14.94 -10.63 -14.63
CA ALA A 10 14.56 -9.23 -14.75
C ALA A 10 13.39 -8.86 -13.83
N LEU A 11 12.43 -9.79 -13.64
CA LEU A 11 11.36 -9.60 -12.67
C LEU A 11 11.88 -9.57 -11.23
N GLN A 12 12.78 -10.49 -10.87
CA GLN A 12 13.37 -10.56 -9.53
C GLN A 12 14.21 -9.32 -9.22
N ASP A 13 15.01 -8.83 -10.17
CA ASP A 13 15.80 -7.60 -10.01
C ASP A 13 14.90 -6.37 -9.88
N ALA A 14 13.78 -6.31 -10.63
CA ALA A 14 12.79 -5.24 -10.50
C ALA A 14 12.02 -5.29 -9.17
N ILE A 15 11.81 -6.49 -8.59
CA ILE A 15 11.13 -6.66 -7.30
C ILE A 15 12.06 -6.39 -6.12
N ALA A 16 13.28 -6.93 -6.16
CA ALA A 16 14.24 -6.83 -5.06
C ALA A 16 14.93 -5.46 -5.03
N GLY A 17 15.28 -4.93 -6.21
CA GLY A 17 16.08 -3.72 -6.35
C GLY A 17 17.48 -3.83 -5.73
N GLU A 18 18.35 -2.87 -6.03
CA GLU A 18 19.52 -2.64 -5.21
C GLU A 18 19.07 -1.99 -3.90
N VAL A 19 19.56 -2.45 -2.75
CA VAL A 19 19.23 -1.84 -1.45
C VAL A 19 20.02 -0.55 -1.31
N VAL A 20 19.50 0.53 -1.88
CA VAL A 20 20.02 1.87 -1.67
C VAL A 20 19.56 2.33 -0.28
N LEU A 21 20.51 2.55 0.62
CA LEU A 21 20.21 3.03 1.98
C LEU A 21 19.74 4.50 1.91
N PRO A 22 18.84 4.96 2.81
CA PRO A 22 18.31 6.33 2.79
C PRO A 22 19.36 7.46 2.87
N ALA A 23 20.59 7.15 3.25
CA ALA A 23 21.71 8.10 3.33
C ALA A 23 22.60 8.10 2.06
N SER A 24 22.30 7.27 1.06
CA SER A 24 23.07 7.21 -0.19
C SER A 24 22.75 8.44 -1.06
N PRO A 25 23.75 9.04 -1.74
CA PRO A 25 23.51 10.10 -2.71
C PRO A 25 22.66 9.67 -3.92
N ASP A 26 22.59 8.37 -4.20
CA ASP A 26 21.83 7.77 -5.31
C ASP A 26 20.42 7.33 -4.90
N TYR A 27 19.89 7.84 -3.79
CA TYR A 27 18.62 7.40 -3.23
C TYR A 27 17.44 8.21 -3.78
N ASP A 28 16.67 7.62 -4.70
CA ASP A 28 15.42 8.19 -5.21
C ASP A 28 14.20 7.39 -4.68
N PRO A 29 13.25 8.03 -3.97
CA PRO A 29 11.99 7.41 -3.56
C PRO A 29 11.16 6.81 -4.71
N HIS A 30 11.43 7.18 -5.96
CA HIS A 30 10.79 6.65 -7.16
C HIS A 30 11.40 5.33 -7.68
N ASP A 31 12.53 4.89 -7.13
CA ASP A 31 13.21 3.67 -7.57
C ASP A 31 12.50 2.39 -7.13
N THR A 32 11.74 2.43 -6.03
CA THR A 32 11.00 1.27 -5.50
C THR A 32 9.53 1.57 -5.28
N ALA A 33 8.72 0.54 -5.02
CA ALA A 33 7.32 0.72 -4.67
C ALA A 33 7.10 1.39 -3.29
N PHE A 34 8.12 1.44 -2.43
CA PHE A 34 8.03 2.06 -1.11
C PHE A 34 8.48 3.52 -1.20
N VAL A 35 7.52 4.46 -1.21
CA VAL A 35 7.77 5.89 -1.44
C VAL A 35 8.09 6.68 -0.15
N HIS A 36 7.64 6.20 1.01
CA HIS A 36 7.72 6.90 2.30
C HIS A 36 9.11 6.74 2.92
N ARG A 37 10.05 7.58 2.51
CA ARG A 37 11.47 7.44 2.84
C ARG A 37 12.04 8.53 3.75
N ASP A 38 11.34 9.65 3.89
CA ASP A 38 11.76 10.80 4.69
C ASP A 38 11.16 10.76 6.11
N GLU A 39 10.23 9.85 6.37
CA GLU A 39 9.59 9.64 7.66
C GLU A 39 10.56 9.03 8.68
N LEU A 40 10.67 9.68 9.84
CA LEU A 40 11.53 9.21 10.94
C LEU A 40 10.93 8.05 11.73
N PHE A 41 9.61 7.93 11.74
CA PHE A 41 8.88 6.96 12.56
C PHE A 41 7.66 6.41 11.83
N LEU A 42 7.40 5.12 12.02
CA LEU A 42 6.14 4.50 11.67
C LEU A 42 5.27 4.37 12.93
N LEU A 43 4.12 5.03 12.95
CA LEU A 43 3.17 4.93 14.05
C LEU A 43 2.06 3.94 13.71
N LYS A 44 2.07 2.77 14.35
CA LYS A 44 0.98 1.79 14.26
C LYS A 44 -0.02 1.99 15.40
N GLN A 45 -1.29 2.10 15.06
CA GLN A 45 -2.38 2.14 16.03
C GLN A 45 -3.23 0.88 15.92
N ALA A 46 -3.47 0.21 17.05
CA ALA A 46 -4.24 -1.02 17.09
C ALA A 46 -5.02 -1.13 18.40
N VAL A 47 -6.19 -1.77 18.32
CA VAL A 47 -6.98 -2.19 19.48
C VAL A 47 -7.20 -3.69 19.39
N VAL A 48 -7.03 -4.38 20.52
CA VAL A 48 -7.27 -5.82 20.63
C VAL A 48 -8.49 -6.04 21.51
N ILE A 49 -9.43 -6.83 21.02
CA ILE A 49 -10.67 -7.20 21.72
C ILE A 49 -10.79 -8.72 21.76
N ALA A 50 -11.64 -9.25 22.66
CA ALA A 50 -11.87 -10.69 22.74
C ALA A 50 -12.55 -11.21 21.44
N PRO A 51 -12.22 -12.43 20.96
CA PRO A 51 -12.73 -12.93 19.68
C PRO A 51 -14.26 -13.00 19.59
N ASP A 52 -14.92 -13.31 20.71
CA ASP A 52 -16.37 -13.43 20.89
C ASP A 52 -17.07 -12.09 21.16
N THR A 53 -16.33 -10.98 21.10
CA THR A 53 -16.91 -9.64 21.21
C THR A 53 -17.88 -9.41 20.05
N GLY A 54 -19.17 -9.35 20.37
CA GLY A 54 -20.22 -8.98 19.44
C GLY A 54 -20.10 -7.54 18.93
N THR A 55 -20.96 -7.16 17.99
CA THR A 55 -20.98 -5.82 17.37
C THR A 55 -21.03 -4.68 18.39
N THR A 56 -21.81 -4.84 19.48
CA THR A 56 -21.91 -3.84 20.56
C THR A 56 -20.59 -3.56 21.28
N GLY A 57 -19.66 -4.52 21.33
CA GLY A 57 -18.32 -4.32 21.90
C GLY A 57 -17.27 -3.90 20.87
N ARG A 58 -17.48 -4.19 19.58
CA ARG A 58 -16.59 -3.76 18.47
C ARG A 58 -16.69 -2.27 18.20
N GLU A 59 -17.89 -1.72 18.30
CA GLU A 59 -18.20 -0.32 18.06
C GLU A 59 -17.36 0.65 18.93
N PRO A 60 -17.33 0.52 20.28
CA PRO A 60 -16.44 1.32 21.11
C PRO A 60 -14.96 1.20 20.74
N ALA A 61 -14.50 0.00 20.35
CA ALA A 61 -13.11 -0.24 19.97
C ALA A 61 -12.76 0.50 18.67
N ARG A 62 -13.63 0.44 17.65
CA ARG A 62 -13.49 1.22 16.41
C ARG A 62 -13.44 2.72 16.70
N ARG A 63 -14.37 3.24 17.50
CA ARG A 63 -14.39 4.67 17.86
C ARG A 63 -13.10 5.13 18.57
N TRP A 64 -12.58 4.30 19.47
CA TRP A 64 -11.31 4.61 20.13
C TRP A 64 -10.16 4.67 19.12
N LEU A 65 -10.11 3.71 18.19
CA LEU A 65 -9.08 3.65 17.15
C LEU A 65 -9.14 4.88 16.22
N THR A 66 -10.33 5.25 15.75
CA THR A 66 -10.55 6.47 14.94
C THR A 66 -10.06 7.72 15.68
N LYS A 67 -10.42 7.87 16.97
CA LYS A 67 -9.98 9.02 17.78
C LYS A 67 -8.47 9.04 18.00
N SER A 68 -7.87 7.87 18.21
CA SER A 68 -6.41 7.72 18.32
C SER A 68 -5.73 8.22 17.05
N TRP A 69 -6.28 7.87 15.88
CA TRP A 69 -5.73 8.25 14.58
C TRP A 69 -5.84 9.75 14.35
N GLU A 70 -7.03 10.32 14.57
CA GLU A 70 -7.30 11.76 14.46
C GLU A 70 -6.39 12.60 15.34
N THR A 71 -6.01 12.10 16.52
CA THR A 71 -5.15 12.82 17.46
C THR A 71 -3.74 13.01 16.93
N THR A 72 -3.20 12.01 16.23
CA THR A 72 -1.80 12.00 15.77
C THR A 72 -1.66 12.39 14.30
N ARG A 73 -2.67 12.17 13.45
CA ARG A 73 -2.58 12.36 12.00
C ARG A 73 -2.12 13.75 11.59
N ARG A 74 -2.48 14.80 12.36
CA ARG A 74 -2.09 16.20 12.08
C ARG A 74 -0.58 16.45 12.14
N TRP A 75 0.19 15.52 12.69
CA TRP A 75 1.65 15.59 12.80
C TRP A 75 2.35 14.59 11.87
N GLY A 76 1.60 13.77 11.14
CA GLY A 76 2.13 12.77 10.21
C GLY A 76 2.21 13.28 8.77
N SER A 77 2.79 12.47 7.88
CA SER A 77 2.96 12.76 6.45
C SER A 77 1.75 12.37 5.59
N GLU A 78 0.63 11.99 6.21
CA GLU A 78 -0.54 11.35 5.55
C GLU A 78 -0.26 9.99 4.89
N GLY A 79 1.01 9.59 4.80
CA GLY A 79 1.45 8.30 4.31
C GLY A 79 1.02 7.13 5.21
N VAL A 80 0.75 5.99 4.57
CA VAL A 80 0.33 4.74 5.21
C VAL A 80 1.21 3.60 4.72
N TYR A 81 1.53 2.68 5.63
CA TYR A 81 2.33 1.51 5.25
C TYR A 81 1.41 0.40 4.72
N PRO A 82 1.56 -0.08 3.48
CA PRO A 82 0.60 -0.99 2.83
C PRO A 82 0.42 -2.34 3.55
N ASN A 83 1.37 -2.73 4.42
CA ASN A 83 1.25 -3.93 5.27
C ASN A 83 0.27 -3.75 6.46
N PHE A 84 -0.26 -2.56 6.67
CA PHE A 84 -1.31 -2.25 7.66
C PHE A 84 -2.52 -1.61 6.96
N PRO A 85 -3.26 -2.39 6.14
CA PRO A 85 -4.40 -1.86 5.39
C PRO A 85 -5.49 -1.36 6.34
N ASP A 86 -6.06 -0.20 5.99
CA ASP A 86 -7.22 0.38 6.65
C ASP A 86 -8.40 0.39 5.67
N PRO A 87 -9.42 -0.49 5.84
CA PRO A 87 -10.54 -0.56 4.91
C PRO A 87 -11.40 0.72 4.89
N ASP A 88 -11.26 1.59 5.90
CA ASP A 88 -12.01 2.84 5.99
C ASP A 88 -11.27 4.01 5.29
N LEU A 89 -10.09 3.75 4.69
CA LEU A 89 -9.28 4.74 3.96
C LEU A 89 -9.63 4.77 2.46
N GLU A 90 -10.20 5.88 2.01
CA GLU A 90 -10.65 6.05 0.63
C GLU A 90 -9.48 6.12 -0.37
N ASP A 91 -8.57 7.10 -0.23
CA ASP A 91 -7.42 7.27 -1.13
C ASP A 91 -6.18 6.47 -0.68
N TRP A 92 -6.41 5.19 -0.34
CA TRP A 92 -5.36 4.32 0.19
C TRP A 92 -4.20 4.12 -0.78
N GLY A 93 -4.45 4.17 -2.09
CA GLY A 93 -3.44 3.94 -3.13
C GLY A 93 -2.34 5.02 -3.11
N HIS A 94 -2.74 6.29 -3.18
CA HIS A 94 -1.79 7.40 -3.05
C HIS A 94 -1.24 7.51 -1.62
N ALA A 95 -2.05 7.21 -0.61
CA ALA A 95 -1.56 7.18 0.76
C ALA A 95 -0.46 6.11 0.98
N CYS A 96 -0.48 4.99 0.27
CA CYS A 96 0.52 3.91 0.40
C CYS A 96 1.73 4.06 -0.53
N TYR A 97 1.50 4.56 -1.74
CA TYR A 97 2.50 4.54 -2.82
C TYR A 97 2.84 5.93 -3.37
N GLY A 98 2.15 6.98 -2.91
CA GLY A 98 2.37 8.37 -3.32
C GLY A 98 2.38 8.52 -4.83
N ALA A 99 3.38 9.25 -5.34
CA ALA A 99 3.58 9.45 -6.78
C ALA A 99 3.91 8.17 -7.56
N ASN A 100 4.27 7.07 -6.88
CA ASN A 100 4.59 5.81 -7.55
C ASN A 100 3.33 4.98 -7.87
N TYR A 101 2.15 5.38 -7.37
CA TYR A 101 0.90 4.66 -7.57
C TYR A 101 0.55 4.45 -9.05
N ASP A 102 0.67 5.50 -9.87
CA ASP A 102 0.36 5.43 -11.31
C ASP A 102 1.26 4.43 -12.05
N ARG A 103 2.55 4.37 -11.70
CA ARG A 103 3.48 3.38 -12.25
C ARG A 103 3.07 1.97 -11.87
N LEU A 104 2.57 1.76 -10.64
CA LEU A 104 2.08 0.46 -10.19
C LEU A 104 0.80 0.04 -10.93
N VAL A 105 -0.11 0.98 -11.23
CA VAL A 105 -1.28 0.73 -12.09
C VAL A 105 -0.84 0.26 -13.48
N GLN A 106 0.16 0.89 -14.08
CA GLN A 106 0.71 0.46 -15.38
C GLN A 106 1.33 -0.95 -15.32
N VAL A 107 2.05 -1.26 -14.24
CA VAL A 107 2.61 -2.61 -14.01
C VAL A 107 1.48 -3.63 -13.89
N LYS A 108 0.45 -3.32 -13.11
CA LYS A 108 -0.73 -4.17 -12.93
C LYS A 108 -1.43 -4.44 -14.28
N ALA A 109 -1.65 -3.41 -15.09
CA ALA A 109 -2.23 -3.54 -16.42
C ALA A 109 -1.40 -4.44 -17.36
N LYS A 110 -0.06 -4.33 -17.30
CA LYS A 110 0.85 -5.12 -18.14
C LYS A 110 0.90 -6.60 -17.77
N TYR A 111 0.91 -6.91 -16.48
CA TYR A 111 1.18 -8.26 -15.98
C TYR A 111 -0.05 -9.00 -15.45
N ASP A 112 -1.13 -8.31 -15.13
CA ASP A 112 -2.43 -8.89 -14.73
C ASP A 112 -3.60 -8.13 -15.40
N PRO A 113 -3.68 -8.18 -16.74
CA PRO A 113 -4.69 -7.43 -17.51
C PRO A 113 -6.13 -7.87 -17.19
N ASP A 114 -6.33 -9.12 -16.78
CA ASP A 114 -7.65 -9.67 -16.41
C ASP A 114 -8.01 -9.40 -14.94
N ASN A 115 -7.17 -8.65 -14.21
CA ASN A 115 -7.31 -8.35 -12.79
C ASN A 115 -7.61 -9.60 -11.94
N PHE A 116 -6.89 -10.68 -12.20
CA PHE A 116 -7.05 -11.95 -11.51
C PHE A 116 -6.70 -11.82 -10.01
N PHE A 117 -5.60 -11.14 -9.69
CA PHE A 117 -5.15 -10.92 -8.32
C PHE A 117 -5.78 -9.65 -7.73
N ARG A 118 -6.96 -9.78 -7.12
CA ARG A 118 -7.70 -8.64 -6.55
C ARG A 118 -8.22 -8.90 -5.14
N PHE A 119 -8.33 -7.83 -4.37
CA PHE A 119 -8.95 -7.75 -3.04
C PHE A 119 -9.37 -6.29 -2.78
N GLU A 120 -9.99 -6.00 -1.64
CA GLU A 120 -10.59 -4.68 -1.34
C GLU A 120 -9.67 -3.48 -1.64
N GLN A 121 -8.37 -3.60 -1.31
CA GLN A 121 -7.35 -2.59 -1.56
C GLN A 121 -6.21 -3.13 -2.44
N SER A 122 -6.56 -3.85 -3.52
CA SER A 122 -5.59 -4.18 -4.57
C SER A 122 -5.46 -3.05 -5.59
N ILE A 123 -4.26 -2.84 -6.15
CA ILE A 123 -4.05 -1.92 -7.26
C ILE A 123 -5.04 -2.27 -8.39
N PRO A 124 -5.81 -1.29 -8.90
CA PRO A 124 -6.85 -1.55 -9.90
C PRO A 124 -6.24 -1.98 -11.24
N GLY A 125 -6.99 -2.80 -11.98
CA GLY A 125 -6.77 -2.97 -13.42
C GLY A 125 -7.41 -1.83 -14.22
N GLU A 126 -7.04 -1.65 -15.50
CA GLU A 126 -7.52 -0.51 -16.30
C GLU A 126 -9.05 -0.47 -16.46
N GLU A 127 -9.74 -1.61 -16.51
CA GLU A 127 -11.22 -1.63 -16.59
C GLU A 127 -11.90 -1.08 -15.34
N SER A 128 -11.22 -1.07 -14.18
CA SER A 128 -11.79 -0.61 -12.91
C SER A 128 -11.78 0.93 -12.77
N LEU A 129 -11.04 1.65 -13.62
CA LEU A 129 -10.99 3.13 -13.62
C LEU A 129 -12.14 3.77 -14.41
N VAL A 130 -12.90 2.99 -15.19
CA VAL A 130 -13.97 3.49 -16.08
C VAL A 130 -15.36 3.42 -15.42
N VAL A 131 -15.48 2.81 -14.24
CA VAL A 131 -16.78 2.54 -13.57
C VAL A 131 -16.91 3.28 -12.22
N ALA A 132 -16.02 4.22 -11.91
CA ALA A 132 -16.10 5.07 -10.72
C ALA A 132 -16.64 6.47 -11.06
#